data_AF-A0A2N1DKR4-F1
#
_entry.id   AF-A0A2N1DKR4-F1
#
_cell.length_a   1.000
_cell.length_b   1.000
_cell.length_c   1.000
_cell.angle_alpha   90.00
_cell.angle_beta   90.00
_cell.angle_gamma   90.00
#
_symmetry.space_group_name_H-M   'P 1'
#
loop_
_entity.id
_entity.type
_entity.pdbx_description
1 polymer ?
#
loop_
_entity_poly.entity_id
_entity_poly.type
_entity_poly.pdbx_seq_one_letter_code
_entity_poly.pdbx_strand_id
1 'polypeptide(L)'
;MIEEERKKLIKIIRLAINYAERTGVKQPVSLKSIGSILKKIDPNFTYAQFGKEKLIHLIKEFPKELRISSEKEDSRLNFFVEEINPRENKQRESEHIENKSIEMEFLTDNLINKDIVDSYLKMLARVSSRHSKMLRQLEMEVDRLKADFESDKKEMVQLEDIKGKINKDLNKWITK
;
A
#
# COMPACT_ATOMS: atom_id res chain seq x y z
N MET A 1 0.68 -7.51 13.33
CA MET A 1 -0.32 -8.56 13.06
C MET A 1 0.37 -9.62 12.22
N ILE A 2 0.30 -10.88 12.62
CA ILE A 2 1.05 -11.97 11.96
C ILE A 2 0.32 -12.31 10.64
N GLU A 3 1.05 -12.60 9.57
CA GLU A 3 0.50 -12.85 8.21
C GLU A 3 -0.63 -13.92 8.20
N GLU A 4 -0.56 -14.89 9.11
CA GLU A 4 -1.59 -15.91 9.29
C GLU A 4 -2.89 -15.37 9.90
N GLU A 5 -2.82 -14.40 10.80
CA GLU A 5 -4.00 -13.72 11.34
C GLU A 5 -4.70 -12.89 10.25
N ARG A 6 -3.91 -12.26 9.37
CA ARG A 6 -4.41 -11.52 8.19
C ARG A 6 -5.23 -12.43 7.26
N LYS A 7 -4.67 -13.58 6.86
CA LYS A 7 -5.37 -14.53 5.99
C LYS A 7 -6.66 -15.07 6.62
N LYS A 8 -6.63 -15.35 7.93
CA LYS A 8 -7.81 -15.83 8.67
C LYS A 8 -8.94 -14.79 8.67
N LEU A 9 -8.60 -13.51 8.87
CA LEU A 9 -9.56 -12.40 8.85
C LEU A 9 -10.20 -12.22 7.46
N ILE A 10 -9.41 -12.21 6.38
CA ILE A 10 -9.95 -12.12 5.02
C ILE A 10 -10.91 -13.28 4.73
N LYS A 11 -10.51 -14.51 5.11
CA LYS A 11 -11.34 -15.70 4.90
C LYS A 11 -12.69 -15.59 5.62
N ILE A 12 -12.69 -15.06 6.85
CA ILE A 12 -13.90 -14.85 7.64
C ILE A 12 -14.80 -13.77 7.03
N ILE A 13 -14.23 -12.66 6.55
CA ILE A 13 -15.00 -11.59 5.86
C ILE A 13 -15.61 -12.12 4.56
N ARG A 14 -14.85 -12.87 3.76
CA ARG A 14 -15.38 -13.55 2.55
C ARG A 14 -16.52 -14.49 2.86
N LEU A 15 -16.40 -15.27 3.94
CA LEU A 15 -17.50 -16.15 4.38
C LEU A 15 -18.74 -15.34 4.74
N ALA A 16 -18.58 -14.19 5.38
CA ALA A 16 -19.70 -13.31 5.71
C ALA A 16 -20.38 -12.72 4.46
N ILE A 17 -19.60 -12.31 3.45
CA ILE A 17 -20.12 -11.82 2.17
C ILE A 17 -20.89 -12.93 1.44
N ASN A 18 -20.27 -14.11 1.26
CA ASN A 18 -20.92 -15.27 0.63
C ASN A 18 -22.21 -15.69 1.36
N TYR A 19 -22.21 -15.62 2.69
CA TYR A 19 -23.40 -15.91 3.49
C TYR A 19 -24.51 -14.88 3.21
N ALA A 20 -24.16 -13.59 3.14
CA ALA A 20 -25.10 -12.53 2.80
C ALA A 20 -25.75 -12.76 1.42
N GLU A 21 -24.94 -13.10 0.40
CA GLU A 21 -25.41 -13.42 -0.95
C GLU A 21 -26.37 -14.61 -0.97
N ARG A 22 -26.04 -15.69 -0.27
CA ARG A 22 -26.91 -16.87 -0.16
C ARG A 22 -28.24 -16.56 0.52
N THR A 23 -28.26 -15.57 1.42
CA THR A 23 -29.49 -15.08 2.05
C THR A 23 -30.26 -14.06 1.21
N GLY A 24 -29.83 -13.81 -0.03
CA GLY A 24 -30.51 -12.92 -0.97
C GLY A 24 -30.04 -11.47 -0.92
N VAL A 25 -29.02 -11.14 -0.13
CA VAL A 25 -28.43 -9.79 -0.09
C VAL A 25 -27.47 -9.65 -1.27
N LYS A 26 -27.83 -8.85 -2.27
CA LYS A 26 -26.93 -8.53 -3.38
C LYS A 26 -25.75 -7.68 -2.90
N GLN A 27 -24.58 -7.88 -3.50
CA GLN A 27 -23.44 -6.98 -3.29
C GLN A 27 -23.76 -5.58 -3.86
N PRO A 28 -23.23 -4.50 -3.26
CA PRO A 28 -22.31 -4.48 -2.11
C PRO A 28 -23.05 -4.64 -0.76
N VAL A 29 -22.45 -5.40 0.16
CA VAL A 29 -23.09 -5.78 1.44
C VAL A 29 -22.80 -4.73 2.51
N SER A 30 -23.83 -4.29 3.25
CA SER A 30 -23.62 -3.30 4.31
C SER A 30 -22.67 -3.82 5.41
N LEU A 31 -21.80 -2.94 5.92
CA LEU A 31 -20.87 -3.25 7.01
C LEU A 31 -21.58 -3.69 8.30
N LYS A 32 -22.81 -3.20 8.50
CA LYS A 32 -23.70 -3.60 9.61
C LYS A 32 -24.17 -5.05 9.43
N SER A 33 -24.54 -5.43 8.21
CA SER A 33 -24.91 -6.82 7.88
C SER A 33 -23.70 -7.74 8.04
N ILE A 34 -22.53 -7.33 7.57
CA ILE A 34 -21.30 -8.12 7.69
C ILE A 34 -20.99 -8.43 9.14
N GLY A 35 -20.87 -7.45 10.03
CA GLY A 35 -20.53 -7.81 11.41
C GLY A 35 -21.68 -8.49 12.17
N SER A 36 -22.93 -8.33 11.75
CA SER A 36 -24.04 -9.16 12.27
C SER A 36 -23.88 -10.64 11.87
N ILE A 37 -23.39 -10.90 10.66
CA ILE A 37 -23.07 -12.24 10.16
C ILE A 37 -21.79 -12.76 10.81
N LEU A 38 -20.76 -11.93 10.99
CA LEU A 38 -19.53 -12.30 11.68
C LEU A 38 -19.80 -12.75 13.11
N LYS A 39 -20.70 -12.07 13.83
CA LYS A 39 -21.14 -12.50 15.16
C LYS A 39 -21.85 -13.87 15.16
N LYS A 40 -22.51 -14.25 14.06
CA LYS A 40 -23.12 -15.58 13.91
C LYS A 40 -22.09 -16.66 13.57
N ILE A 41 -21.08 -16.33 12.78
CA ILE A 41 -20.01 -17.24 12.36
C ILE A 41 -19.00 -17.46 13.50
N ASP A 42 -18.68 -16.40 14.23
CA ASP A 42 -17.78 -16.41 15.38
C ASP A 42 -18.46 -15.65 16.53
N PRO A 43 -19.07 -16.35 17.50
CA PRO A 43 -19.72 -15.74 18.66
C PRO A 43 -18.78 -14.91 19.54
N ASN A 44 -17.46 -15.15 19.48
CA ASN A 44 -16.46 -14.36 20.19
C ASN A 44 -16.15 -13.04 19.46
N PHE A 45 -16.56 -12.92 18.20
CA PHE A 45 -16.41 -11.69 17.43
C PHE A 45 -17.31 -10.59 18.00
N THR A 46 -16.70 -9.67 18.76
CA THR A 46 -17.42 -8.57 19.39
C THR A 46 -17.17 -7.28 18.63
N TYR A 47 -18.23 -6.64 18.12
CA TYR A 47 -18.15 -5.28 17.56
C TYR A 47 -17.52 -4.26 18.52
N ALA A 48 -17.57 -4.50 19.83
CA ALA A 48 -16.89 -3.67 20.83
C ALA A 48 -15.35 -3.78 20.79
N GLN A 49 -14.81 -4.95 20.40
CA GLN A 49 -13.36 -5.15 20.29
C GLN A 49 -12.79 -4.53 19.00
N PHE A 50 -13.55 -4.62 17.89
CA PHE A 50 -13.11 -4.16 16.56
C PHE A 50 -13.74 -2.85 16.07
N GLY A 51 -14.83 -2.35 16.66
CA GLY A 51 -15.48 -1.10 16.29
C GLY A 51 -15.94 -1.01 14.83
N LYS A 52 -16.77 -0.01 14.49
CA LYS A 52 -17.08 0.31 13.09
C LYS A 52 -15.82 0.80 12.36
N GLU A 53 -15.03 1.65 13.02
CA GLU A 53 -13.82 2.27 12.47
C GLU A 53 -12.67 1.27 12.26
N LYS A 54 -12.37 0.38 13.23
CA LYS A 54 -11.28 -0.58 12.99
C LYS A 54 -11.66 -1.64 11.97
N LEU A 55 -12.95 -2.00 11.84
CA LEU A 55 -13.38 -2.87 10.74
C LEU A 55 -13.23 -2.17 9.38
N ILE A 56 -13.53 -0.88 9.29
CA ILE A 56 -13.25 -0.06 8.09
C ILE A 56 -11.74 -0.02 7.80
N HIS A 57 -10.91 0.27 8.79
CA HIS A 57 -9.46 0.29 8.63
C HIS A 57 -8.92 -1.07 8.20
N LEU A 58 -9.41 -2.15 8.79
CA LEU A 58 -9.00 -3.51 8.48
C LEU A 58 -9.37 -3.89 7.05
N ILE A 59 -10.56 -3.54 6.57
CA ILE A 59 -10.94 -3.76 5.16
C ILE A 59 -10.06 -2.93 4.22
N LYS A 60 -9.73 -1.69 4.59
CA LYS A 60 -8.82 -0.82 3.82
C LYS A 60 -7.39 -1.34 3.74
N GLU A 61 -6.96 -2.23 4.64
CA GLU A 61 -5.65 -2.89 4.55
C GLU A 61 -5.58 -3.96 3.44
N PHE A 62 -6.73 -4.37 2.88
CA PHE A 62 -6.84 -5.42 1.85
C PHE A 62 -7.52 -4.92 0.55
N PRO A 63 -6.99 -3.86 -0.09
CA PRO A 63 -7.63 -3.24 -1.25
C PRO A 63 -7.59 -4.11 -2.52
N LYS A 64 -6.84 -5.23 -2.52
CA LYS A 64 -6.78 -6.17 -3.65
C LYS A 64 -7.90 -7.20 -3.58
N GLU A 65 -8.42 -7.47 -2.39
CA GLU A 65 -9.41 -8.51 -2.13
C GLU A 65 -10.80 -7.94 -1.80
N LEU A 66 -10.84 -6.76 -1.19
CA LEU A 66 -12.06 -6.14 -0.67
C LEU A 66 -12.11 -4.66 -1.05
N ARG A 67 -13.28 -4.21 -1.52
CA ARG A 67 -13.56 -2.79 -1.76
C ARG A 67 -14.53 -2.30 -0.69
N ILE A 68 -14.29 -1.10 -0.17
CA ILE A 68 -15.22 -0.41 0.71
C ILE A 68 -15.73 0.87 0.03
N SER A 69 -17.05 1.04 0.01
CA SER A 69 -17.72 2.26 -0.41
C SER A 69 -18.49 2.87 0.74
N SER A 70 -18.73 4.17 0.68
CA SER A 70 -19.57 4.88 1.65
C SER A 70 -20.64 5.66 0.93
N GLU A 71 -21.87 5.56 1.43
CA GLU A 71 -23.02 6.32 0.94
C GLU A 71 -23.56 7.17 2.08
N LYS A 72 -23.95 8.41 1.76
CA LYS A 72 -24.54 9.33 2.74
C LYS A 72 -26.04 9.36 2.52
N GLU A 73 -26.77 8.86 3.51
CA GLU A 73 -28.23 8.79 3.49
C GLU A 73 -28.74 9.43 4.78
N ASP A 74 -29.65 10.41 4.67
CA ASP A 74 -30.26 11.11 5.82
C ASP A 74 -29.26 11.53 6.91
N SER A 75 -28.18 12.21 6.50
CA SER A 75 -27.10 12.68 7.38
C SER A 75 -26.27 11.58 8.08
N ARG A 76 -26.47 10.31 7.74
CA ARG A 76 -25.70 9.17 8.26
C ARG A 76 -24.78 8.60 7.18
N LEU A 77 -23.56 8.24 7.58
CA LEU A 77 -22.59 7.60 6.70
C LEU A 77 -22.70 6.07 6.81
N ASN A 78 -23.25 5.47 5.76
CA ASN A 78 -23.35 4.02 5.59
C ASN A 78 -22.11 3.51 4.85
N PHE A 79 -21.64 2.32 5.21
CA PHE A 79 -20.49 1.70 4.59
C PHE A 79 -20.89 0.34 4.02
N PHE A 80 -20.39 0.04 2.84
CA PHE A 80 -20.66 -1.19 2.12
C PHE A 80 -19.35 -1.83 1.70
N VAL A 81 -19.34 -3.15 1.63
CA VAL A 81 -18.17 -3.96 1.32
C VAL A 81 -18.52 -4.88 0.16
N GLU A 82 -17.62 -4.94 -0.80
CA GLU A 82 -17.71 -5.79 -1.99
C GLU A 82 -16.46 -6.67 -2.05
N GLU A 83 -16.65 -7.93 -2.45
CA GLU A 83 -15.52 -8.80 -2.76
C GLU A 83 -15.01 -8.50 -4.17
N ILE A 84 -13.70 -8.22 -4.28
CA ILE A 84 -13.09 -7.97 -5.58
C ILE A 84 -12.83 -9.32 -6.25
N ASN A 85 -13.63 -9.63 -7.26
CA ASN A 85 -13.45 -10.82 -8.08
C ASN A 85 -12.44 -10.50 -9.21
N PRO A 86 -11.25 -11.14 -9.27
CA PRO A 86 -10.19 -10.77 -10.23
C PRO A 86 -10.57 -10.98 -11.71
N ARG A 87 -11.67 -11.70 -11.99
CA ARG A 87 -12.18 -11.90 -13.36
C ARG A 87 -13.13 -10.79 -13.83
N GLU A 88 -13.89 -10.16 -12.94
CA GLU A 88 -14.83 -9.07 -13.29
C GLU A 88 -14.15 -7.69 -13.34
N ASN A 89 -12.98 -7.56 -12.71
CA ASN A 89 -12.28 -6.28 -12.58
C ASN A 89 -11.75 -5.72 -13.91
N LYS A 90 -11.49 -6.57 -14.93
CA LYS A 90 -11.03 -6.10 -16.26
C LYS A 90 -12.12 -5.45 -17.11
N GLN A 91 -13.39 -5.85 -16.94
CA GLN A 91 -14.53 -5.27 -17.66
C GLN A 91 -15.12 -4.06 -16.92
N ARG A 92 -15.13 -4.08 -15.57
CA ARG A 92 -15.62 -2.95 -14.79
C ARG A 92 -14.60 -1.81 -14.67
N GLU A 93 -13.28 -2.07 -14.76
CA GLU A 93 -12.30 -0.98 -14.88
C GLU A 93 -12.48 -0.19 -16.18
N SER A 94 -12.90 -0.84 -17.28
CA SER A 94 -13.22 -0.16 -18.54
C SER A 94 -14.50 0.68 -18.41
N GLU A 95 -15.58 0.12 -17.84
CA GLU A 95 -16.84 0.85 -17.60
C GLU A 95 -16.71 1.95 -16.52
N HIS A 96 -15.80 1.81 -15.55
CA HIS A 96 -15.57 2.79 -14.49
C HIS A 96 -14.62 3.92 -14.95
N ILE A 97 -13.75 3.67 -15.94
CA ILE A 97 -13.03 4.74 -16.65
C ILE A 97 -14.00 5.53 -17.52
N GLU A 98 -14.91 4.86 -18.24
CA GLU A 98 -15.90 5.50 -19.10
C GLU A 98 -16.92 6.33 -18.28
N ASN A 99 -17.47 5.77 -17.19
CA ASN A 99 -18.36 6.50 -16.30
C ASN A 99 -17.65 7.64 -15.54
N LYS A 100 -16.39 7.48 -15.11
CA LYS A 100 -15.60 8.62 -14.57
C LYS A 100 -15.30 9.68 -15.61
N SER A 101 -15.20 9.31 -16.88
CA SER A 101 -14.98 10.27 -17.97
C SER A 101 -16.25 11.09 -18.18
N ILE A 102 -17.43 10.46 -18.16
CA ILE A 102 -18.74 11.12 -18.24
C ILE A 102 -19.03 11.98 -16.99
N GLU A 103 -18.70 11.50 -15.79
CA GLU A 103 -18.87 12.25 -14.53
C GLU A 103 -17.88 13.43 -14.43
N MET A 104 -16.66 13.28 -14.98
CA MET A 104 -15.70 14.38 -15.14
C MET A 104 -16.19 15.41 -16.18
N GLU A 105 -16.79 14.98 -17.28
CA GLU A 105 -17.37 15.86 -18.31
C GLU A 105 -18.57 16.65 -17.75
N PHE A 106 -19.37 16.03 -16.88
CA PHE A 106 -20.50 16.68 -16.20
C PHE A 106 -20.07 17.65 -15.07
N LEU A 107 -18.98 17.33 -14.35
CA LEU A 107 -18.41 18.19 -13.31
C LEU A 107 -17.58 19.35 -13.87
N THR A 108 -17.04 19.24 -15.09
CA THR A 108 -16.38 20.36 -15.76
C THR A 108 -17.34 21.46 -16.17
N ASP A 109 -18.61 21.13 -16.43
CA ASP A 109 -19.61 22.10 -16.88
C ASP A 109 -20.37 22.81 -15.74
N ASN A 110 -20.30 22.33 -14.48
CA ASN A 110 -21.11 22.87 -13.38
C ASN A 110 -20.36 23.00 -12.03
N LEU A 111 -19.41 23.94 -11.95
CA LEU A 111 -18.69 24.38 -10.73
C LEU A 111 -17.43 23.57 -10.34
N ILE A 112 -16.32 23.84 -11.02
CA ILE A 112 -15.01 23.84 -10.34
C ILE A 112 -14.33 25.18 -10.62
N ASN A 113 -14.20 25.98 -9.57
CA ASN A 113 -13.52 27.27 -9.60
C ASN A 113 -12.07 27.06 -10.08
N LYS A 114 -11.71 27.60 -11.24
CA LYS A 114 -10.40 27.45 -11.91
C LYS A 114 -9.22 27.65 -10.95
N ASP A 115 -9.38 28.56 -9.99
CA ASP A 115 -8.40 28.88 -8.95
C ASP A 115 -8.08 27.70 -8.02
N ILE A 116 -9.06 26.84 -7.73
CA ILE A 116 -8.88 25.66 -6.88
C ILE A 116 -8.05 24.62 -7.62
N VAL A 117 -8.37 24.34 -8.89
CA VAL A 117 -7.61 23.40 -9.73
C VAL A 117 -6.18 23.87 -9.92
N ASP A 118 -5.97 25.17 -10.20
CA ASP A 118 -4.63 25.76 -10.33
C ASP A 118 -3.83 25.68 -9.02
N SER A 119 -4.49 25.81 -7.87
CA SER A 119 -3.86 25.64 -6.55
C SER A 119 -3.40 24.20 -6.31
N TYR A 120 -4.25 23.22 -6.62
CA TYR A 120 -3.89 21.80 -6.52
C TYR A 120 -2.73 21.43 -7.47
N LEU A 121 -2.76 21.91 -8.72
CA LEU A 121 -1.68 21.68 -9.68
C LEU A 121 -0.35 22.28 -9.22
N LYS A 122 -0.36 23.52 -8.67
CA LYS A 122 0.84 24.15 -8.09
C LYS A 122 1.39 23.37 -6.89
N MET A 123 0.52 22.85 -6.04
CA MET A 123 0.92 22.03 -4.89
C MET A 123 1.56 20.71 -5.33
N LEU A 124 0.96 20.01 -6.30
CA LEU A 124 1.52 18.78 -6.88
C LEU A 124 2.88 19.03 -7.54
N ALA A 125 3.05 20.12 -8.28
CA ALA A 125 4.32 20.50 -8.88
C ALA A 125 5.43 20.75 -7.83
N ARG A 126 5.09 21.40 -6.70
CA ARG A 126 6.04 21.63 -5.59
C ARG A 126 6.46 20.32 -4.91
N VAL A 127 5.50 19.41 -4.70
CA VAL A 127 5.77 18.08 -4.10
C VAL A 127 6.65 17.25 -5.03
N SER A 128 6.37 17.25 -6.34
CA SER A 128 7.19 16.58 -7.34
C SER A 128 8.62 17.15 -7.36
N SER A 129 8.77 18.48 -7.38
CA SER A 129 10.09 19.13 -7.34
C SER A 129 10.91 18.80 -6.09
N ARG A 130 10.27 18.72 -4.92
CA ARG A 130 10.94 18.29 -3.67
C ARG A 130 11.40 16.85 -3.75
N HIS A 131 10.57 15.93 -4.26
CA HIS A 131 10.96 14.53 -4.44
C HIS A 131 12.12 14.39 -5.42
N SER A 132 12.12 15.12 -6.54
CA SER A 132 13.25 15.11 -7.48
C SER A 132 14.55 15.61 -6.86
N LYS A 133 14.50 16.64 -6.01
CA LYS A 133 15.68 17.13 -5.27
C LYS A 133 16.19 16.10 -4.27
N MET A 134 15.30 15.43 -3.55
CA MET A 134 15.66 14.41 -2.57
C MET A 134 16.26 13.17 -3.25
N LEU A 135 15.70 12.74 -4.38
CA LEU A 135 16.29 11.66 -5.19
C LEU A 135 17.70 12.00 -5.65
N ARG A 136 17.92 13.23 -6.15
CA ARG A 136 19.25 13.68 -6.57
C ARG A 136 20.25 13.74 -5.42
N GLN A 137 19.80 14.08 -4.20
CA GLN A 137 20.65 14.03 -3.00
C GLN A 137 21.04 12.60 -2.63
N LEU A 138 20.10 11.66 -2.69
CA LEU A 138 20.39 10.24 -2.44
C LEU A 138 21.34 9.66 -3.48
N GLU A 139 21.18 10.02 -4.76
CA GLU A 139 22.12 9.62 -5.83
C GLU A 139 23.54 10.11 -5.55
N MET A 140 23.71 11.38 -5.17
CA MET A 140 25.02 11.92 -4.81
C MET A 140 25.64 11.23 -3.60
N GLU A 141 24.84 10.90 -2.58
CA GLU A 141 25.33 10.20 -1.39
C GLU A 141 25.76 8.77 -1.70
N VAL A 142 25.00 8.07 -2.56
CA VAL A 142 25.36 6.74 -3.06
C VAL A 142 26.68 6.79 -3.83
N ASP A 143 26.89 7.78 -4.69
CA ASP A 143 28.12 7.92 -5.46
C ASP A 143 29.32 8.26 -4.56
N ARG A 144 29.11 9.06 -3.52
CA ARG A 144 30.15 9.33 -2.49
C ARG A 144 30.55 8.05 -1.76
N LEU A 145 29.58 7.28 -1.27
CA LEU A 145 29.85 6.02 -0.56
C LEU A 145 30.57 5.00 -1.45
N LYS A 146 30.27 4.95 -2.74
CA LYS A 146 31.00 4.10 -3.70
C LYS A 146 32.46 4.54 -3.86
N ALA A 147 32.73 5.84 -3.90
CA ALA A 147 34.09 6.36 -4.01
C ALA A 147 34.91 6.02 -2.76
N ASP A 148 34.32 6.18 -1.58
CA ASP A 148 34.95 5.82 -0.30
C ASP A 148 35.26 4.32 -0.27
N PHE A 149 34.30 3.46 -0.65
CA PHE A 149 34.51 2.01 -0.73
C PHE A 149 35.64 1.60 -1.67
N GLU A 150 35.75 2.22 -2.85
CA GLU A 150 36.85 1.93 -3.78
C GLU A 150 38.20 2.46 -3.26
N SER A 151 38.21 3.51 -2.44
CA SER A 151 39.41 3.95 -1.73
C SER A 151 39.86 2.92 -0.69
N ASP A 152 38.95 2.49 0.19
CA ASP A 152 39.22 1.50 1.23
C ASP A 152 39.72 0.17 0.63
N LYS A 153 39.12 -0.23 -0.50
CA LYS A 153 39.53 -1.42 -1.24
C LYS A 153 40.97 -1.33 -1.75
N LYS A 154 41.41 -0.16 -2.23
CA LYS A 154 42.81 0.05 -2.65
C LYS A 154 43.76 -0.02 -1.47
N GLU A 155 43.37 0.53 -0.32
CA GLU A 155 44.17 0.47 0.90
C GLU A 155 44.32 -0.97 1.40
N MET A 156 43.23 -1.75 1.39
CA MET A 156 43.25 -3.19 1.68
C MET A 156 44.26 -3.96 0.82
N VAL A 157 44.28 -3.72 -0.49
CA VAL A 157 45.24 -4.37 -1.41
C VAL A 157 46.69 -4.01 -1.06
N GLN A 158 46.95 -2.74 -0.73
CA GLN A 158 48.30 -2.32 -0.31
C GLN A 158 48.75 -3.00 0.99
N LEU A 159 47.85 -3.16 1.95
CA LEU A 159 48.14 -3.87 3.20
C LEU A 159 48.43 -5.35 2.97
N GLU A 160 47.72 -6.01 2.05
CA GLU A 160 48.01 -7.39 1.64
C GLU A 160 49.40 -7.52 1.00
N ASP A 161 49.79 -6.58 0.13
CA ASP A 161 51.13 -6.55 -0.47
C ASP A 161 52.23 -6.37 0.58
N ILE A 162 52.04 -5.47 1.54
CA ILE A 162 52.99 -5.25 2.65
C ILE A 162 53.10 -6.52 3.50
N LYS A 163 51.96 -7.14 3.84
CA LYS A 163 51.94 -8.41 4.58
C LYS A 163 52.70 -9.50 3.84
N GLY A 164 52.54 -9.60 2.52
CA GLY A 164 53.28 -10.54 1.67
C GLY A 164 54.80 -10.31 1.71
N LYS A 165 55.24 -9.05 1.65
CA LYS A 165 56.67 -8.69 1.77
C LYS A 165 57.24 -9.06 3.13
N ILE A 166 56.56 -8.71 4.22
CA ILE A 166 56.96 -9.05 5.59
C ILE A 166 57.12 -10.57 5.75
N ASN A 167 56.15 -11.35 5.27
CA ASN A 167 56.22 -12.82 5.34
C ASN A 167 57.41 -13.39 4.56
N LYS A 168 57.72 -12.82 3.39
CA LYS A 168 58.86 -13.24 2.57
C LYS A 168 60.19 -12.96 3.26
N ASP A 169 60.33 -11.80 3.91
CA ASP A 169 61.55 -11.42 4.62
C ASP A 169 61.73 -12.23 5.92
N LEU A 170 60.65 -12.49 6.66
CA LEU A 170 60.65 -13.41 7.81
C LEU A 170 61.10 -14.82 7.42
N ASN A 171 60.55 -15.37 6.34
CA ASN A 171 60.94 -16.70 5.86
C ASN A 171 62.41 -16.75 5.47
N LYS A 172 62.94 -15.72 4.79
CA LYS A 172 64.37 -15.64 4.48
C LYS A 172 65.25 -15.64 5.71
N TRP A 173 64.82 -14.98 6.79
CA TRP A 173 65.55 -14.90 8.05
C TRP A 173 65.54 -16.24 8.80
N ILE A 174 64.43 -16.97 8.77
CA ILE A 174 64.28 -18.29 9.39
C ILE A 174 65.09 -19.38 8.66
N THR A 175 65.25 -19.26 7.33
CA THR A 175 66.00 -20.25 6.52
C THR A 175 67.51 -20.01 6.44
N LYS A 176 68.04 -19.01 7.15
CA LYS A 176 69.47 -18.65 7.17
C LYS A 176 70.12 -19.08 8.47
#